data_AF-A0A953M5A0-F1
#
_entry.id   AF-A0A953M5A0-F1
#
_cell.length_a   1.000
_cell.length_b   1.000
_cell.length_c   1.000
_cell.angle_alpha   90.00
_cell.angle_beta   90.00
_cell.angle_gamma   90.00
#
_symmetry.space_group_name_H-M   'P 1'
#
loop_
_entity.id
_entity.type
_entity.pdbx_description
1 polymer ?
#
loop_
_entity_poly.entity_id
_entity_poly.type
_entity_poly.pdbx_seq_one_letter_code
_entity_poly.pdbx_strand_id
1 'polypeptide(L)'
;MPRGLAAGTQETEAQRALMRGHGWSGRSTATDFEAFYAHRSGGPRQALTGELESGRCPRALDGVSKRGSTAMESTQSPNSHQGDAHTPKVVREAIVEIVSDSGEGAQKAGQSFATVCAKSGNGVWTVEIIPAEIKPPSRSRAGASGIRIRLGSDKITNMGDEADLVVGFNEQVLYGRIMNNAFREGTVILLESKWDRDPDEQIRDMYASAVEDFRSRGLIVHELAMHEACLEYTPDPRLGKNMFVLGMLCWIYQRDPDLALKEISTIFARKGEKVVQSNQRLFEGGRKFARENLTYCFEVPAMKTKQDLIVTNGNQAVGLGVMASGMDIVSMYPITPATSATHYLSGVFQKAGGFIHQAEDEIAAIGFAIGASYAGKTACTITSGPGLALKTEFIGLAVMAEVPLVIVDVQRG
;
A
#
# COMPACT_ATOMS: atom_id res chain seq x y z
N MET A 1 9.89 36.47 -33.02
CA MET A 1 9.28 37.29 -31.93
C MET A 1 7.99 36.61 -31.48
N PRO A 2 8.01 35.72 -30.48
CA PRO A 2 6.81 35.07 -29.99
C PRO A 2 6.14 35.89 -28.87
N ARG A 3 4.79 35.87 -28.85
CA ARG A 3 3.94 36.46 -27.80
C ARG A 3 3.85 35.49 -26.61
N GLY A 4 3.99 36.03 -25.40
CA GLY A 4 4.04 35.27 -24.15
C GLY A 4 2.71 34.65 -23.73
N LEU A 5 2.82 33.46 -23.12
CA LEU A 5 1.78 32.83 -22.31
C LEU A 5 1.94 33.29 -20.86
N ALA A 6 0.90 33.94 -20.31
CA ALA A 6 0.77 34.22 -18.89
C ALA A 6 0.21 32.97 -18.19
N ALA A 7 0.97 32.42 -17.23
CA ALA A 7 0.49 31.40 -16.31
C ALA A 7 -0.28 32.08 -15.17
N GLY A 8 -1.60 31.91 -15.14
CA GLY A 8 -2.43 32.31 -14.01
C GLY A 8 -2.49 31.18 -12.97
N THR A 9 -1.90 31.42 -11.80
CA THR A 9 -2.11 30.59 -10.61
C THR A 9 -3.46 30.93 -9.99
N GLN A 10 -4.42 30.00 -10.02
CA GLN A 10 -5.63 30.10 -9.21
C GLN A 10 -5.31 29.68 -7.77
N GLU A 11 -5.11 30.67 -6.90
CA GLU A 11 -5.16 30.47 -5.45
C GLU A 11 -6.56 30.01 -5.03
N THR A 12 -6.62 28.97 -4.21
CA THR A 12 -7.89 28.49 -3.63
C THR A 12 -8.27 29.34 -2.41
N GLU A 13 -9.59 29.52 -2.17
CA GLU A 13 -10.10 30.30 -1.01
C GLU A 13 -9.58 29.80 0.35
N ALA A 14 -9.15 28.54 0.45
CA ALA A 14 -8.49 27.98 1.63
C ALA A 14 -7.11 28.62 1.92
N GLN A 15 -6.35 29.00 0.89
CA GLN A 15 -5.06 29.69 1.06
C GLN A 15 -5.26 31.15 1.51
N ARG A 16 -6.34 31.81 1.08
CA ARG A 16 -6.69 33.16 1.55
C ARG A 16 -7.17 33.18 3.00
N ALA A 17 -7.80 32.10 3.47
CA ALA A 17 -8.24 31.97 4.86
C ALA A 17 -7.05 31.81 5.83
N LEU A 18 -6.01 31.06 5.45
CA LEU A 18 -4.80 30.92 6.28
C LEU A 18 -4.03 32.24 6.45
N MET A 19 -4.00 33.08 5.41
CA MET A 19 -3.27 34.36 5.40
C MET A 19 -3.98 35.49 6.17
N ARG A 20 -5.29 35.37 6.44
CA ARG A 20 -6.08 36.42 7.14
C ARG A 20 -6.26 36.16 8.64
N GLY A 21 -5.94 34.96 9.12
CA GLY A 21 -6.21 34.54 10.51
C GLY A 21 -5.14 34.94 11.53
N HIS A 22 -3.91 35.21 11.10
CA HIS A 22 -2.82 35.60 12.00
C HIS A 22 -2.01 36.70 11.33
N GLY A 23 -2.01 37.89 11.93
CA GLY A 23 -1.17 39.00 11.52
C GLY A 23 0.30 38.62 11.67
N TRP A 24 0.88 38.08 10.61
CA TRP A 24 2.30 37.76 10.53
C TRP A 24 2.98 38.90 9.76
N SER A 25 3.44 39.92 10.50
CA SER A 25 4.34 40.93 9.95
C SER A 25 5.72 40.30 9.84
N GLY A 26 6.24 40.20 8.62
CA GLY A 26 7.47 39.51 8.27
C GLY A 26 8.76 40.13 8.80
N ARG A 27 8.97 40.09 10.12
CA ARG A 27 10.27 40.22 10.79
C ARG A 27 10.24 39.44 12.11
N SER A 28 10.61 38.16 12.09
CA SER A 28 11.05 37.49 13.32
C SER A 28 12.57 37.46 13.33
N THR A 29 13.13 37.94 14.44
CA THR A 29 14.57 37.87 14.73
C THR A 29 14.83 36.66 15.60
N ALA A 30 16.09 36.19 15.67
CA ALA A 30 16.51 35.00 16.41
C ALA A 30 15.97 34.90 17.86
N THR A 31 15.60 36.02 18.47
CA THR A 31 14.99 36.15 19.79
C THR A 31 13.60 35.50 19.93
N ASP A 32 12.79 35.42 18.87
CA ASP A 32 11.45 34.79 18.94
C ASP A 32 11.54 33.26 19.07
N PHE A 33 12.66 32.67 18.66
CA PHE A 33 12.93 31.24 18.78
C PHE A 33 13.29 30.82 20.20
N GLU A 34 14.01 31.65 20.96
CA GLU A 34 14.38 31.36 22.36
C GLU A 34 13.20 31.48 23.32
N ALA A 35 12.33 32.48 23.11
CA ALA A 35 11.20 32.76 24.01
C ALA A 35 10.15 31.63 24.03
N PHE A 36 9.96 30.91 22.93
CA PHE A 36 9.03 29.78 22.89
C PHE A 36 9.58 28.52 23.58
N TYR A 37 10.91 28.34 23.62
CA TYR A 37 11.56 27.14 24.16
C TYR A 37 11.99 27.24 25.63
N ALA A 38 12.23 28.46 26.14
CA ALA A 38 12.62 28.67 27.54
C ALA A 38 11.55 28.21 28.55
N HIS A 39 10.30 28.00 28.13
CA HIS A 39 9.21 27.64 29.04
C HIS A 39 9.06 26.14 29.34
N ARG A 40 9.90 25.25 28.79
CA ARG A 40 9.76 23.78 28.99
C ARG A 40 11.05 23.03 29.38
N SER A 41 12.18 23.70 29.54
CA SER A 41 13.47 23.10 29.90
C SER A 41 13.65 22.84 31.42
N GLY A 42 12.60 22.37 32.09
CA GLY A 42 12.61 22.09 33.53
C GLY A 42 12.17 20.67 33.87
N GLY A 43 12.99 19.68 33.56
CA GLY A 43 12.79 18.31 34.05
C GLY A 43 13.79 17.32 33.45
N PRO A 44 14.43 16.44 34.24
CA PRO A 44 15.37 15.46 33.72
C PRO A 44 14.60 14.44 32.85
N ARG A 45 14.98 14.35 31.57
CA ARG A 45 14.53 13.26 30.68
C ARG A 45 15.24 11.98 31.12
N GLN A 46 14.49 11.01 31.64
CA GLN A 46 15.01 9.65 31.86
C GLN A 46 15.35 9.03 30.51
N ALA A 47 16.63 8.75 30.29
CA ALA A 47 17.07 7.90 29.20
C ALA A 47 16.58 6.47 29.45
N LEU A 48 15.78 5.92 28.55
CA LEU A 48 15.54 4.49 28.50
C LEU A 48 16.80 3.82 27.95
N THR A 49 17.76 3.53 28.82
CA THR A 49 18.91 2.66 28.51
C THR A 49 18.46 1.21 28.58
N GLY A 50 17.84 0.72 27.50
CA GLY A 50 17.76 -0.71 27.24
C GLY A 50 19.08 -1.19 26.67
N GLU A 51 19.73 -2.13 27.36
CA GLU A 51 20.94 -2.79 26.88
C GLU A 51 20.67 -3.44 25.51
N LEU A 52 21.31 -2.92 24.46
CA LEU A 52 21.43 -3.58 23.17
C LEU A 52 22.43 -4.72 23.32
N GLU A 53 21.93 -5.93 23.60
CA GLU A 53 22.74 -7.13 23.44
C GLU A 53 23.19 -7.25 21.98
N SER A 54 24.50 -7.24 21.79
CA SER A 54 25.19 -7.40 20.50
C SER A 54 25.00 -8.80 19.93
N GLY A 55 23.83 -9.06 19.35
CA GLY A 55 23.56 -10.25 18.54
C GLY A 55 24.33 -10.17 17.21
N ARG A 56 25.48 -10.84 17.15
CA ARG A 56 26.22 -11.05 15.91
C ARG A 56 25.34 -11.73 14.87
N CYS A 57 25.25 -11.12 13.69
CA CYS A 57 24.66 -11.70 12.49
C CYS A 57 25.45 -12.97 12.09
N PRO A 58 24.86 -14.17 12.02
CA PRO A 58 25.55 -15.32 11.48
C PRO A 58 25.65 -15.18 9.96
N ARG A 59 26.89 -15.14 9.46
CA ARG A 59 27.22 -15.28 8.04
C ARG A 59 26.58 -16.55 7.49
N ALA A 60 25.77 -16.43 6.45
CA ALA A 60 25.35 -17.56 5.64
C ALA A 60 26.59 -18.13 4.96
N LEU A 61 26.98 -19.35 5.37
CA LEU A 61 27.94 -20.18 4.68
C LEU A 61 27.20 -21.37 4.07
N ASP A 62 27.48 -21.53 2.78
CA ASP A 62 27.23 -22.63 1.86
C ASP A 62 26.64 -23.93 2.44
N GLY A 63 25.47 -24.28 1.89
CA GLY A 63 24.83 -25.58 2.07
C GLY A 63 23.93 -25.88 0.86
N VAL A 64 24.55 -26.17 -0.29
CA VAL A 64 23.87 -26.72 -1.46
C VAL A 64 23.33 -28.10 -1.10
N SER A 65 22.07 -28.15 -0.67
CA SER A 65 21.31 -29.40 -0.54
C SER A 65 20.50 -29.61 -1.81
N LYS A 66 21.04 -30.45 -2.71
CA LYS A 66 20.30 -31.05 -3.82
C LYS A 66 19.00 -31.66 -3.30
N ARG A 67 17.84 -31.09 -3.64
CA ARG A 67 16.56 -31.80 -3.50
C ARG A 67 16.36 -32.62 -4.77
N GLY A 68 16.41 -33.94 -4.59
CA GLY A 68 16.15 -34.92 -5.62
C GLY A 68 14.72 -34.82 -6.11
N SER A 69 14.57 -35.03 -7.42
CA SER A 69 13.33 -35.37 -8.09
C SER A 69 12.77 -36.67 -7.49
N THR A 70 11.69 -36.58 -6.73
CA THR A 70 10.82 -37.74 -6.51
C THR A 70 9.86 -37.84 -7.68
N ALA A 71 10.18 -38.77 -8.57
CA ALA A 71 9.27 -39.30 -9.57
C ALA A 71 8.03 -39.87 -8.88
N MET A 72 6.85 -39.53 -9.40
CA MET A 72 5.60 -40.18 -9.03
C MET A 72 5.61 -41.62 -9.57
N GLU A 73 5.68 -42.59 -8.67
CA GLU A 73 5.33 -43.98 -8.98
C GLU A 73 3.81 -44.10 -9.14
N SER A 74 3.43 -44.69 -10.26
CA SER A 74 2.08 -45.13 -10.57
C SER A 74 1.67 -46.30 -9.68
N THR A 75 0.56 -46.20 -8.94
CA THR A 75 -0.51 -47.23 -8.94
C THR A 75 -1.70 -46.85 -8.05
N GLN A 76 -2.88 -47.16 -8.57
CA GLN A 76 -4.18 -47.36 -7.92
C GLN A 76 -5.02 -46.12 -7.54
N SER A 77 -6.14 -46.00 -8.25
CA SER A 77 -7.25 -45.09 -8.00
C SER A 77 -7.88 -45.31 -6.62
N PRO A 78 -8.13 -44.24 -5.84
CA PRO A 78 -9.11 -44.27 -4.77
C PRO A 78 -10.31 -43.37 -5.08
N ASN A 79 -11.48 -43.88 -4.70
CA ASN A 79 -12.80 -43.27 -4.75
C ASN A 79 -12.83 -41.74 -4.60
N SER A 80 -13.60 -41.11 -5.48
CA SER A 80 -14.01 -39.71 -5.42
C SER A 80 -14.85 -39.43 -4.17
N HIS A 81 -14.20 -39.05 -3.08
CA HIS A 81 -14.86 -38.24 -2.05
C HIS A 81 -14.99 -36.82 -2.60
N GLN A 82 -16.13 -36.53 -3.23
CA GLN A 82 -16.57 -35.14 -3.44
C GLN A 82 -16.85 -34.54 -2.05
N GLY A 83 -15.85 -33.87 -1.48
CA GLY A 83 -16.06 -33.03 -0.30
C GLY A 83 -17.02 -31.90 -0.66
N ASP A 84 -17.85 -31.51 0.30
CA ASP A 84 -18.80 -30.40 0.17
C ASP A 84 -18.05 -29.14 -0.31
N ALA A 85 -18.49 -28.54 -1.42
CA ALA A 85 -17.83 -27.44 -2.11
C ALA A 85 -17.66 -26.17 -1.23
N HIS A 86 -18.35 -26.13 -0.10
CA HIS A 86 -18.29 -25.04 0.88
C HIS A 86 -17.47 -25.35 2.13
N THR A 87 -16.80 -26.51 2.20
CA THR A 87 -15.87 -26.81 3.30
C THR A 87 -14.51 -26.14 3.03
N PRO A 88 -14.01 -25.28 3.93
CA PRO A 88 -12.75 -24.58 3.71
C PRO A 88 -11.56 -25.52 3.63
N LYS A 89 -10.74 -25.35 2.58
CA LYS A 89 -9.44 -26.02 2.47
C LYS A 89 -8.40 -25.23 3.26
N VAL A 90 -7.77 -25.86 4.24
CA VAL A 90 -6.71 -25.22 5.03
C VAL A 90 -5.45 -25.07 4.18
N VAL A 91 -4.95 -23.85 4.05
CA VAL A 91 -3.69 -23.52 3.36
C VAL A 91 -2.80 -22.69 4.28
N ARG A 92 -1.48 -22.83 4.13
CA ARG A 92 -0.51 -22.10 4.95
C ARG A 92 -0.40 -20.63 4.57
N GLU A 93 -0.55 -20.34 3.30
CA GLU A 93 -0.49 -18.99 2.76
C GLU A 93 -1.28 -18.88 1.47
N ALA A 94 -1.56 -17.63 1.07
CA ALA A 94 -2.15 -17.29 -0.21
C ALA A 94 -1.61 -15.94 -0.70
N ILE A 95 -1.42 -15.82 -2.01
CA ILE A 95 -1.05 -14.60 -2.72
C ILE A 95 -2.22 -14.21 -3.61
N VAL A 96 -2.84 -13.07 -3.29
CA VAL A 96 -4.03 -12.54 -3.93
C VAL A 96 -3.70 -11.23 -4.63
N GLU A 97 -4.20 -11.04 -5.85
CA GLU A 97 -4.16 -9.75 -6.52
C GLU A 97 -5.56 -9.21 -6.81
N ILE A 98 -5.71 -7.90 -6.71
CA ILE A 98 -6.84 -7.18 -7.30
C ILE A 98 -6.24 -6.19 -8.28
N VAL A 99 -6.65 -6.29 -9.55
CA VAL A 99 -6.11 -5.46 -10.64
C VAL A 99 -7.26 -4.87 -11.45
N SER A 100 -7.21 -3.55 -11.63
CA SER A 100 -8.23 -2.76 -12.31
C SER A 100 -7.61 -1.59 -13.07
N ASP A 101 -8.45 -0.78 -13.71
CA ASP A 101 -8.00 0.54 -14.14
C ASP A 101 -7.79 1.46 -12.93
N SER A 102 -6.96 2.49 -13.09
CA SER A 102 -6.81 3.57 -12.12
C SER A 102 -8.15 4.22 -11.78
N GLY A 103 -8.43 4.32 -10.48
CA GLY A 103 -9.64 4.98 -9.97
C GLY A 103 -10.82 4.04 -9.65
N GLU A 104 -10.77 2.77 -10.03
CA GLU A 104 -11.82 1.78 -9.70
C GLU A 104 -11.68 1.19 -8.29
N GLY A 105 -10.64 1.60 -7.54
CA GLY A 105 -10.52 1.31 -6.11
C GLY A 105 -9.94 -0.06 -5.73
N ALA A 106 -9.27 -0.76 -6.65
CA ALA A 106 -8.61 -2.04 -6.37
C ALA A 106 -7.64 -1.97 -5.18
N GLN A 107 -6.78 -0.94 -5.13
CA GLN A 107 -5.87 -0.69 -4.00
C GLN A 107 -6.62 -0.59 -2.67
N LYS A 108 -7.73 0.16 -2.64
CA LYS A 108 -8.52 0.34 -1.43
C LYS A 108 -9.16 -0.97 -0.96
N ALA A 109 -9.72 -1.76 -1.88
CA ALA A 109 -10.27 -3.08 -1.56
C ALA A 109 -9.20 -4.01 -0.98
N GLY A 110 -8.02 -4.07 -1.60
CA GLY A 110 -6.96 -4.95 -1.13
C GLY A 110 -6.32 -4.50 0.17
N GLN A 111 -6.18 -3.20 0.41
CA GLN A 111 -5.77 -2.66 1.71
C GLN A 111 -6.78 -3.05 2.80
N SER A 112 -8.08 -2.91 2.54
CA SER A 112 -9.12 -3.36 3.48
C SER A 112 -9.05 -4.85 3.74
N PHE A 113 -8.89 -5.67 2.70
CA PHE A 113 -8.76 -7.12 2.82
C PHE A 113 -7.52 -7.51 3.65
N ALA A 114 -6.37 -6.88 3.37
CA ALA A 114 -5.14 -7.04 4.13
C ALA A 114 -5.32 -6.68 5.61
N THR A 115 -5.98 -5.56 5.91
CA THR A 115 -6.30 -5.15 7.29
C THR A 115 -7.20 -6.15 7.99
N VAL A 116 -8.22 -6.69 7.32
CA VAL A 116 -9.09 -7.74 7.87
C VAL A 116 -8.28 -9.01 8.16
N CYS A 117 -7.40 -9.42 7.26
CA CYS A 117 -6.51 -10.58 7.48
C CYS A 117 -5.56 -10.35 8.67
N ALA A 118 -4.96 -9.16 8.77
CA ALA A 118 -4.09 -8.83 9.89
C ALA A 118 -4.85 -8.81 11.23
N LYS A 119 -6.06 -8.25 11.27
CA LYS A 119 -6.96 -8.28 12.44
C LYS A 119 -7.42 -9.71 12.79
N SER A 120 -7.43 -10.60 11.81
CA SER A 120 -7.66 -12.05 12.01
C SER A 120 -6.41 -12.79 12.50
N GLY A 121 -5.30 -12.09 12.76
CA GLY A 121 -4.05 -12.64 13.27
C GLY A 121 -3.13 -13.22 12.20
N ASN A 122 -3.38 -13.01 10.91
CA ASN A 122 -2.50 -13.51 9.85
C ASN A 122 -1.26 -12.62 9.67
N GLY A 123 -0.14 -13.22 9.26
CA GLY A 123 0.97 -12.46 8.68
C GLY A 123 0.54 -11.91 7.33
N VAL A 124 0.83 -10.64 7.06
CA VAL A 124 0.39 -9.96 5.83
C VAL A 124 1.53 -9.14 5.23
N TRP A 125 1.66 -9.18 3.92
CA TRP A 125 2.51 -8.28 3.13
C TRP A 125 1.71 -7.75 1.95
N THR A 126 1.78 -6.45 1.70
CA THR A 126 1.12 -5.84 0.54
C THR A 126 2.11 -5.10 -0.35
N VAL A 127 1.85 -5.13 -1.65
CA VAL A 127 2.57 -4.32 -2.65
C VAL A 127 1.56 -3.71 -3.59
N GLU A 128 1.58 -2.39 -3.70
CA GLU A 128 0.72 -1.67 -4.63
C GLU A 128 1.26 -1.79 -6.06
N ILE A 129 0.34 -1.97 -7.01
CA ILE A 129 0.58 -1.90 -8.44
C ILE A 129 0.10 -0.52 -8.86
N ILE A 130 1.03 0.33 -9.29
CA ILE A 130 0.78 1.74 -9.61
C ILE A 130 1.23 1.95 -11.07
N PRO A 131 0.36 2.49 -11.94
CA PRO A 131 0.77 2.80 -13.31
C PRO A 131 1.74 3.98 -13.33
N ALA A 132 2.60 4.03 -14.36
CA ALA A 132 3.57 5.11 -14.51
C ALA A 132 2.90 6.46 -14.83
N GLU A 133 1.78 6.43 -15.55
CA GLU A 133 1.01 7.63 -15.89
C GLU A 133 0.00 7.98 -14.79
N ILE A 134 -0.19 9.28 -14.56
CA ILE A 134 -1.15 9.80 -13.56
C ILE A 134 -2.59 9.41 -13.94
N LYS A 135 -2.90 9.39 -15.24
CA LYS A 135 -4.23 9.04 -15.75
C LYS A 135 -4.10 8.24 -17.05
N PRO A 136 -3.72 6.95 -16.96
CA PRO A 136 -3.58 6.11 -18.13
C PRO A 136 -4.94 5.93 -18.82
N PRO A 137 -4.96 5.64 -20.12
CA PRO A 137 -6.19 5.26 -20.81
C PRO A 137 -6.85 4.05 -20.12
N SER A 138 -8.19 4.10 -19.99
CA SER A 138 -8.97 2.98 -19.47
C SER A 138 -8.78 1.74 -20.35
N ARG A 139 -8.81 0.57 -19.72
CA ARG A 139 -8.65 -0.74 -20.36
C ARG A 139 -7.39 -0.80 -21.23
N SER A 140 -6.28 -0.31 -20.69
CA SER A 140 -4.96 -0.38 -21.31
C SER A 140 -4.01 -1.25 -20.50
N ARG A 141 -3.09 -1.93 -21.18
CA ARG A 141 -2.11 -2.81 -20.52
C ARG A 141 -1.19 -2.06 -19.56
N ALA A 142 -0.85 -0.81 -19.90
CA ALA A 142 -0.02 0.07 -19.07
C ALA A 142 -0.81 0.75 -17.93
N GLY A 143 -2.15 0.68 -17.97
CA GLY A 143 -3.03 1.32 -17.00
C GLY A 143 -3.32 0.50 -15.75
N ALA A 144 -2.64 -0.64 -15.57
CA ALA A 144 -2.86 -1.53 -14.44
C ALA A 144 -2.62 -0.81 -13.10
N SER A 145 -3.69 -0.70 -12.31
CA SER A 145 -3.67 -0.26 -10.93
C SER A 145 -4.21 -1.38 -10.06
N GLY A 146 -3.58 -1.63 -8.93
CA GLY A 146 -3.96 -2.77 -8.13
C GLY A 146 -3.12 -2.95 -6.89
N ILE A 147 -3.21 -4.14 -6.33
CA ILE A 147 -2.50 -4.50 -5.12
C ILE A 147 -2.35 -6.01 -5.04
N ARG A 148 -1.13 -6.46 -4.71
CA ARG A 148 -0.83 -7.83 -4.30
C ARG A 148 -0.89 -7.89 -2.77
N ILE A 149 -1.55 -8.90 -2.25
CA ILE A 149 -1.62 -9.26 -0.83
C ILE A 149 -1.11 -10.68 -0.67
N ARG A 150 -0.03 -10.87 0.08
CA ARG A 150 0.34 -12.18 0.61
C ARG A 150 -0.12 -12.28 2.04
N LEU A 151 -0.89 -13.30 2.37
CA LEU A 151 -1.31 -13.63 3.73
C LEU A 151 -0.84 -15.03 4.10
N GLY A 152 -0.53 -15.25 5.38
CA GLY A 152 -0.13 -16.58 5.85
C GLY A 152 -0.35 -16.83 7.33
N SER A 153 -0.18 -18.11 7.70
CA SER A 153 -0.20 -18.60 9.07
C SER A 153 1.10 -18.36 9.83
N ASP A 154 2.12 -17.85 9.15
CA ASP A 154 3.43 -17.52 9.70
C ASP A 154 3.81 -16.08 9.35
N LYS A 155 4.94 -15.61 9.90
CA LYS A 155 5.48 -14.29 9.56
C LYS A 155 5.82 -14.21 8.08
N ILE A 156 5.19 -13.26 7.38
CA ILE A 156 5.47 -12.95 5.99
C ILE A 156 6.52 -11.83 5.92
N THR A 157 7.55 -12.03 5.09
CA THR A 157 8.70 -11.11 4.97
C THR A 157 8.89 -10.55 3.56
N ASN A 158 8.08 -10.97 2.60
CA ASN A 158 8.15 -10.55 1.20
C ASN A 158 6.81 -10.77 0.50
N MET A 159 6.68 -10.26 -0.72
CA MET A 159 5.43 -10.31 -1.50
C MET A 159 5.12 -11.67 -2.15
N GLY A 160 6.08 -12.59 -2.20
CA GLY A 160 6.00 -13.84 -2.97
C GLY A 160 6.11 -13.62 -4.49
N ASP A 161 6.38 -14.70 -5.23
CA ASP A 161 6.71 -14.64 -6.65
C ASP A 161 5.46 -14.61 -7.54
N GLU A 162 4.55 -15.58 -7.36
CA GLU A 162 3.41 -15.82 -8.25
C GLU A 162 2.09 -15.79 -7.49
N ALA A 163 1.04 -15.22 -8.07
CA ALA A 163 -0.28 -15.15 -7.45
C ALA A 163 -1.01 -16.51 -7.50
N ASP A 164 -1.76 -16.83 -6.44
CA ASP A 164 -2.68 -17.96 -6.39
C ASP A 164 -4.04 -17.59 -6.98
N LEU A 165 -4.52 -16.39 -6.66
CA LEU A 165 -5.82 -15.88 -7.08
C LEU A 165 -5.71 -14.41 -7.50
N VAL A 166 -6.34 -14.06 -8.62
CA VAL A 166 -6.33 -12.71 -9.19
C VAL A 166 -7.75 -12.29 -9.50
N VAL A 167 -8.16 -11.12 -9.03
CA VAL A 167 -9.43 -10.49 -9.43
C VAL A 167 -9.13 -9.40 -10.44
N GLY A 168 -9.56 -9.58 -11.69
CA GLY A 168 -9.37 -8.65 -12.80
C GLY A 168 -10.67 -7.93 -13.16
N PHE A 169 -10.67 -6.59 -13.15
CA PHE A 169 -11.86 -5.81 -13.53
C PHE A 169 -11.98 -5.65 -15.05
N ASN A 170 -10.88 -5.89 -15.76
CA ASN A 170 -10.79 -6.07 -17.19
C ASN A 170 -9.57 -6.94 -17.49
N GLU A 171 -9.51 -7.48 -18.69
CA GLU A 171 -8.46 -8.40 -19.11
C GLU A 171 -7.16 -7.70 -19.53
N GLN A 172 -7.23 -6.45 -20.02
CA GLN A 172 -6.03 -5.74 -20.47
C GLN A 172 -5.03 -5.48 -19.34
N VAL A 173 -5.51 -5.11 -18.15
CA VAL A 173 -4.64 -4.79 -17.01
C VAL A 173 -3.87 -6.01 -16.46
N LEU A 174 -4.27 -7.22 -16.84
CA LEU A 174 -3.60 -8.46 -16.41
C LEU A 174 -2.33 -8.75 -17.24
N TYR A 175 -2.22 -8.27 -18.47
CA TYR A 175 -1.05 -8.53 -19.32
C TYR A 175 0.26 -8.02 -18.72
N GLY A 176 0.24 -6.85 -18.06
CA GLY A 176 1.42 -6.32 -17.37
C GLY A 176 1.93 -7.25 -16.27
N ARG A 177 1.02 -7.99 -15.61
CA ARG A 177 1.36 -8.98 -14.59
C ARG A 177 1.91 -10.26 -15.23
N ILE A 178 1.25 -10.74 -16.29
CA ILE A 178 1.68 -11.92 -17.06
C ILE A 178 3.10 -11.73 -17.63
N MET A 179 3.39 -10.57 -18.24
CA MET A 179 4.72 -10.27 -18.80
C MET A 179 5.83 -10.23 -17.74
N ASN A 180 5.47 -9.98 -16.49
CA ASN A 180 6.40 -9.98 -15.36
C ASN A 180 6.47 -11.33 -14.64
N ASN A 181 5.94 -12.41 -15.24
CA ASN A 181 5.85 -13.75 -14.65
C ASN A 181 5.18 -13.75 -13.26
N ALA A 182 4.19 -12.88 -13.07
CA ALA A 182 3.50 -12.75 -11.79
C ALA A 182 2.47 -13.86 -11.54
N PHE A 183 2.15 -14.67 -12.57
CA PHE A 183 1.16 -15.76 -12.54
C PHE A 183 1.79 -17.05 -13.03
N ARG A 184 1.31 -18.19 -12.51
CA ARG A 184 1.76 -19.54 -12.87
C ARG A 184 0.61 -20.38 -13.42
N GLU A 185 0.93 -21.53 -13.99
CA GLU A 185 -0.07 -22.53 -14.32
C GLU A 185 -0.90 -22.89 -13.07
N GLY A 186 -2.23 -22.90 -13.24
CA GLY A 186 -3.18 -23.10 -12.14
C GLY A 186 -3.52 -21.84 -11.33
N THR A 187 -2.91 -20.67 -11.60
CA THR A 187 -3.38 -19.40 -11.01
C THR A 187 -4.84 -19.17 -11.40
N VAL A 188 -5.67 -18.86 -10.41
CA VAL A 188 -7.11 -18.65 -10.58
C VAL A 188 -7.38 -17.19 -10.92
N ILE A 189 -8.04 -16.94 -12.05
CA ILE A 189 -8.42 -15.60 -12.50
C ILE A 189 -9.93 -15.45 -12.36
N LEU A 190 -10.36 -14.56 -11.46
CA LEU A 190 -11.73 -14.07 -11.35
C LEU A 190 -11.87 -12.82 -12.22
N LEU A 191 -12.33 -13.00 -13.46
CA LEU A 191 -12.36 -11.95 -14.48
C LEU A 191 -13.78 -11.39 -14.63
N GLU A 192 -13.92 -10.07 -14.64
CA GLU A 192 -15.19 -9.42 -14.99
C GLU A 192 -15.65 -9.80 -16.40
N SER A 193 -16.89 -10.29 -16.52
CA SER A 193 -17.47 -10.72 -17.81
C SER A 193 -18.29 -9.66 -18.54
N LYS A 194 -18.52 -8.47 -17.98
CA LYS A 194 -19.27 -7.40 -18.68
C LYS A 194 -18.71 -7.07 -20.07
N TRP A 195 -17.41 -7.27 -20.30
CA TRP A 195 -16.72 -6.91 -21.53
C TRP A 195 -17.05 -7.83 -22.71
N ASP A 196 -17.55 -9.04 -22.44
CA ASP A 196 -18.10 -9.95 -23.47
C ASP A 196 -19.34 -9.36 -24.15
N ARG A 197 -20.09 -8.52 -23.43
CA ARG A 197 -21.33 -7.87 -23.91
C ARG A 197 -21.16 -6.37 -24.12
N ASP A 198 -19.92 -5.90 -24.30
CA ASP A 198 -19.66 -4.49 -24.55
C ASP A 198 -20.26 -4.06 -25.91
N PRO A 199 -20.80 -2.83 -26.06
CA PRO A 199 -21.32 -2.36 -27.35
C PRO A 199 -20.27 -2.35 -28.48
N ASP A 200 -18.99 -2.13 -28.14
CA ASP A 200 -17.90 -2.11 -29.13
C ASP A 200 -17.44 -3.53 -29.48
N GLU A 201 -17.51 -3.88 -30.76
CA GLU A 201 -17.08 -5.19 -31.28
C GLU A 201 -15.60 -5.46 -31.05
N GLN A 202 -14.75 -4.44 -31.17
CA GLN A 202 -13.31 -4.59 -30.93
C GLN A 202 -13.04 -4.95 -29.47
N ILE A 203 -13.83 -4.40 -28.54
CA ILE A 203 -13.72 -4.70 -27.11
C ILE A 203 -14.10 -6.16 -26.83
N ARG A 204 -15.18 -6.65 -27.45
CA ARG A 204 -15.63 -8.04 -27.32
C ARG A 204 -14.58 -9.01 -27.89
N ASP A 205 -14.05 -8.72 -29.07
CA ASP A 205 -13.02 -9.55 -29.72
C ASP A 205 -11.74 -9.61 -28.89
N MET A 206 -11.30 -8.46 -28.34
CA MET A 206 -10.16 -8.40 -27.43
C MET A 206 -10.39 -9.20 -26.16
N TYR A 207 -11.62 -9.17 -25.60
CA TYR A 207 -11.97 -9.92 -24.41
C TYR A 207 -11.91 -11.44 -24.67
N ALA A 208 -12.59 -11.91 -25.70
CA ALA A 208 -12.60 -13.33 -26.08
C ALA A 208 -11.19 -13.85 -26.36
N SER A 209 -10.39 -13.09 -27.12
CA SER A 209 -9.00 -13.44 -27.43
C SER A 209 -8.12 -13.52 -26.18
N ALA A 210 -8.31 -12.60 -25.21
CA ALA A 210 -7.54 -12.62 -23.97
C ALA A 210 -7.92 -13.80 -23.07
N VAL A 211 -9.21 -14.14 -22.98
CA VAL A 211 -9.67 -15.31 -22.22
C VAL A 211 -9.08 -16.59 -22.80
N GLU A 212 -9.05 -16.74 -24.12
CA GLU A 212 -8.40 -17.88 -24.79
C GLU A 212 -6.89 -17.91 -24.53
N ASP A 213 -6.19 -16.78 -24.68
CA ASP A 213 -4.76 -16.67 -24.36
C ASP A 213 -4.46 -17.06 -22.90
N PHE A 214 -5.25 -16.56 -21.94
CA PHE A 214 -5.09 -16.89 -20.52
C PHE A 214 -5.27 -18.39 -20.26
N ARG A 215 -6.30 -19.01 -20.83
CA ARG A 215 -6.52 -20.46 -20.72
C ARG A 215 -5.40 -21.26 -21.37
N SER A 216 -4.89 -20.83 -22.52
CA SER A 216 -3.77 -21.48 -23.23
C SER A 216 -2.46 -21.47 -22.43
N ARG A 217 -2.29 -20.47 -21.53
CA ARG A 217 -1.18 -20.37 -20.57
C ARG A 217 -1.36 -21.24 -19.33
N GLY A 218 -2.45 -22.02 -19.25
CA GLY A 218 -2.77 -22.85 -18.09
C GLY A 218 -3.40 -22.09 -16.92
N LEU A 219 -3.88 -20.86 -17.13
CA LEU A 219 -4.60 -20.11 -16.10
C LEU A 219 -6.06 -20.62 -15.99
N ILE A 220 -6.57 -20.69 -14.76
CA ILE A 220 -7.96 -21.11 -14.50
C ILE A 220 -8.86 -19.87 -14.52
N VAL A 221 -9.51 -19.59 -15.64
CA VAL A 221 -10.31 -18.37 -15.83
C VAL A 221 -11.79 -18.61 -15.49
N HIS A 222 -12.27 -17.93 -14.45
CA HIS A 222 -13.68 -17.81 -14.09
C HIS A 222 -14.20 -16.44 -14.51
N GLU A 223 -15.05 -16.42 -15.53
CA GLU A 223 -15.72 -15.21 -16.02
C GLU A 223 -16.95 -14.93 -15.15
N LEU A 224 -16.93 -13.82 -14.41
CA LEU A 224 -17.93 -13.48 -13.41
C LEU A 224 -18.63 -12.16 -13.75
N ALA A 225 -19.96 -12.18 -13.72
CA ALA A 225 -20.81 -11.00 -13.96
C ALA A 225 -20.87 -10.06 -12.75
N MET A 226 -19.70 -9.64 -12.23
CA MET A 226 -19.61 -8.81 -11.02
C MET A 226 -20.28 -7.44 -11.22
N HIS A 227 -20.15 -6.85 -12.41
CA HIS A 227 -20.80 -5.57 -12.73
C HIS A 227 -22.32 -5.67 -12.63
N GLU A 228 -22.92 -6.71 -13.22
CA GLU A 228 -24.37 -6.91 -13.19
C GLU A 228 -24.86 -7.18 -11.78
N ALA A 229 -24.16 -8.04 -11.02
CA ALA A 229 -24.51 -8.32 -9.63
C ALA A 229 -24.43 -7.06 -8.75
N CYS A 230 -23.50 -6.14 -9.02
CA CYS A 230 -23.42 -4.87 -8.30
C CYS A 230 -24.63 -3.96 -8.54
N LEU A 231 -25.34 -4.08 -9.67
CA LEU A 231 -26.49 -3.22 -9.99
C LEU A 231 -27.67 -3.40 -9.02
N GLU A 232 -27.76 -4.53 -8.31
CA GLU A 232 -28.73 -4.73 -7.23
C GLU A 232 -28.50 -3.77 -6.04
N TYR A 233 -27.27 -3.29 -5.85
CA TYR A 233 -26.85 -2.55 -4.66
C TYR A 233 -26.48 -1.09 -4.97
N THR A 234 -26.07 -0.78 -6.21
CA THR A 234 -25.68 0.55 -6.62
C THR A 234 -26.01 0.81 -8.10
N PRO A 235 -26.50 2.01 -8.46
CA PRO A 235 -26.68 2.39 -9.86
C PRO A 235 -25.35 2.60 -10.61
N ASP A 236 -24.24 2.83 -9.88
CA ASP A 236 -22.90 2.94 -10.46
C ASP A 236 -21.96 1.88 -9.85
N PRO A 237 -21.82 0.71 -10.50
CA PRO A 237 -20.89 -0.32 -10.08
C PRO A 237 -19.42 0.08 -10.16
N ARG A 238 -19.02 1.09 -10.96
CA ARG A 238 -17.60 1.45 -11.13
C ARG A 238 -16.96 1.87 -9.80
N LEU A 239 -17.73 2.54 -8.95
CA LEU A 239 -17.28 3.00 -7.63
C LEU A 239 -17.54 2.02 -6.49
N GLY A 240 -18.38 0.99 -6.71
CA GLY A 240 -18.82 0.04 -5.69
C GLY A 240 -18.21 -1.35 -5.79
N LYS A 241 -17.71 -1.74 -6.97
CA LYS A 241 -17.18 -3.10 -7.24
C LYS A 241 -16.00 -3.45 -6.33
N ASN A 242 -15.22 -2.46 -5.91
CA ASN A 242 -14.14 -2.65 -4.94
C ASN A 242 -14.62 -3.27 -3.61
N MET A 243 -15.74 -2.78 -3.03
CA MET A 243 -16.30 -3.35 -1.80
C MET A 243 -16.99 -4.69 -2.05
N PHE A 244 -17.60 -4.87 -3.22
CA PHE A 244 -18.14 -6.16 -3.64
C PHE A 244 -17.03 -7.23 -3.70
N VAL A 245 -15.90 -6.91 -4.32
CA VAL A 245 -14.74 -7.80 -4.39
C VAL A 245 -14.11 -8.04 -3.02
N LEU A 246 -14.07 -7.05 -2.14
CA LEU A 246 -13.70 -7.27 -0.72
C LEU A 246 -14.61 -8.32 -0.07
N GLY A 247 -15.92 -8.27 -0.35
CA GLY A 247 -16.90 -9.27 0.06
C GLY A 247 -16.57 -10.65 -0.47
N MET A 248 -16.34 -10.76 -1.78
CA MET A 248 -15.98 -12.03 -2.42
C MET A 248 -14.72 -12.63 -1.78
N LEU A 249 -13.66 -11.84 -1.60
CA LEU A 249 -12.40 -12.29 -1.00
C LEU A 249 -12.57 -12.71 0.46
N CYS A 250 -13.37 -11.99 1.25
CA CYS A 250 -13.68 -12.38 2.62
C CYS A 250 -14.45 -13.70 2.68
N TRP A 251 -15.31 -14.00 1.71
CA TRP A 251 -15.94 -15.33 1.61
C TRP A 251 -14.94 -16.40 1.16
N ILE A 252 -14.16 -16.14 0.10
CA ILE A 252 -13.17 -17.09 -0.43
C ILE A 252 -12.18 -17.48 0.66
N TYR A 253 -11.67 -16.54 1.44
CA TYR A 253 -10.69 -16.80 2.50
C TYR A 253 -11.29 -16.95 3.90
N GLN A 254 -12.62 -17.11 4.01
CA GLN A 254 -13.32 -17.35 5.27
C GLN A 254 -12.94 -16.36 6.37
N ARG A 255 -12.92 -15.07 6.01
CA ARG A 255 -12.68 -13.98 6.97
C ARG A 255 -13.97 -13.61 7.69
N ASP A 256 -13.82 -13.22 8.95
CA ASP A 256 -14.93 -12.74 9.77
C ASP A 256 -15.57 -11.49 9.14
N PRO A 257 -16.86 -11.53 8.76
CA PRO A 257 -17.54 -10.38 8.19
C PRO A 257 -17.61 -9.18 9.13
N ASP A 258 -17.67 -9.38 10.44
CA ASP A 258 -17.80 -8.27 11.38
C ASP A 258 -16.54 -7.41 11.39
N LEU A 259 -15.36 -8.02 11.23
CA LEU A 259 -14.10 -7.28 11.06
C LEU A 259 -14.12 -6.43 9.79
N ALA A 260 -14.62 -6.97 8.68
CA ALA A 260 -14.72 -6.26 7.41
C ALA A 260 -15.76 -5.13 7.46
N LEU A 261 -16.93 -5.36 8.05
CA LEU A 261 -17.97 -4.34 8.21
C LEU A 261 -17.48 -3.16 9.08
N LYS A 262 -16.74 -3.44 10.17
CA LYS A 262 -16.09 -2.42 11.00
C LYS A 262 -15.02 -1.64 10.24
N GLU A 263 -14.23 -2.32 9.41
CA GLU A 263 -13.23 -1.69 8.56
C GLU A 263 -13.88 -0.73 7.54
N ILE A 264 -14.96 -1.17 6.88
CA ILE A 264 -15.75 -0.35 5.95
C ILE A 264 -16.30 0.89 6.67
N SER A 265 -16.87 0.73 7.87
CA SER A 265 -17.35 1.87 8.67
C SER A 265 -16.24 2.87 8.98
N THR A 266 -15.05 2.39 9.34
CA THR A 266 -13.89 3.24 9.67
C THR A 266 -13.41 4.02 8.45
N ILE A 267 -13.33 3.37 7.29
CA ILE A 267 -12.88 3.97 6.03
C ILE A 267 -13.83 5.09 5.57
N PHE A 268 -15.13 4.85 5.65
CA PHE A 268 -16.15 5.75 5.09
C PHE A 268 -16.81 6.66 6.13
N ALA A 269 -16.40 6.61 7.40
CA ALA A 269 -16.97 7.40 8.50
C ALA A 269 -17.12 8.89 8.15
N ARG A 270 -16.09 9.48 7.54
CA ARG A 270 -16.09 10.91 7.16
C ARG A 270 -17.00 11.25 5.99
N LYS A 271 -17.46 10.25 5.21
CA LYS A 271 -18.37 10.43 4.07
C LYS A 271 -19.86 10.30 4.47
N GLY A 272 -20.14 9.97 5.73
CA GLY A 272 -21.49 9.89 6.29
C GLY A 272 -22.14 8.51 6.20
N GLU A 273 -23.14 8.30 7.05
CA GLU A 273 -23.76 7.00 7.33
C GLU A 273 -24.38 6.34 6.09
N LYS A 274 -24.99 7.12 5.19
CA LYS A 274 -25.57 6.59 3.94
C LYS A 274 -24.50 5.92 3.06
N VAL A 275 -23.31 6.52 2.98
CA VAL A 275 -22.20 5.97 2.19
C VAL A 275 -21.66 4.71 2.86
N VAL A 276 -21.54 4.70 4.19
CA VAL A 276 -21.14 3.51 4.96
C VAL A 276 -22.08 2.35 4.68
N GLN A 277 -23.39 2.54 4.86
CA GLN A 277 -24.40 1.49 4.65
C GLN A 277 -24.42 0.98 3.21
N SER A 278 -24.28 1.87 2.22
CA SER A 278 -24.20 1.47 0.82
C SER A 278 -22.99 0.56 0.54
N ASN A 279 -21.82 0.89 1.10
CA ASN A 279 -20.61 0.07 0.94
C ASN A 279 -20.70 -1.26 1.71
N GLN A 280 -21.36 -1.29 2.87
CA GLN A 280 -21.62 -2.54 3.61
C GLN A 280 -22.55 -3.48 2.84
N ARG A 281 -23.63 -2.95 2.23
CA ARG A 281 -24.52 -3.75 1.37
C ARG A 281 -23.79 -4.33 0.16
N LEU A 282 -22.92 -3.55 -0.48
CA LEU A 282 -22.06 -4.04 -1.57
C LEU A 282 -21.16 -5.19 -1.12
N PHE A 283 -20.54 -5.05 0.06
CA PHE A 283 -19.72 -6.11 0.66
C PHE A 283 -20.53 -7.40 0.92
N GLU A 284 -21.72 -7.29 1.51
CA GLU A 284 -22.60 -8.44 1.73
C GLU A 284 -23.04 -9.09 0.42
N GLY A 285 -23.40 -8.28 -0.58
CA GLY A 285 -23.71 -8.74 -1.93
C GLY A 285 -22.57 -9.53 -2.55
N GLY A 286 -21.32 -9.05 -2.38
CA GLY A 286 -20.12 -9.75 -2.84
C GLY A 286 -19.89 -11.09 -2.16
N ARG A 287 -20.13 -11.18 -0.84
CA ARG A 287 -20.06 -12.47 -0.12
C ARG A 287 -21.10 -13.46 -0.62
N LYS A 288 -22.35 -13.00 -0.78
CA LYS A 288 -23.45 -13.81 -1.31
C LYS A 288 -23.12 -14.32 -2.71
N PHE A 289 -22.69 -13.42 -3.59
CA PHE A 289 -22.33 -13.73 -4.96
C PHE A 289 -21.20 -14.77 -5.04
N ALA A 290 -20.13 -14.60 -4.26
CA ALA A 290 -19.07 -15.60 -4.20
C ALA A 290 -19.58 -16.97 -3.74
N ARG A 291 -20.45 -17.01 -2.72
CA ARG A 291 -21.06 -18.27 -2.26
C ARG A 291 -21.87 -18.99 -3.33
N GLU A 292 -22.58 -18.24 -4.16
CA GLU A 292 -23.47 -18.79 -5.18
C GLU A 292 -22.74 -19.17 -6.48
N ASN A 293 -21.60 -18.54 -6.76
CA ASN A 293 -20.89 -18.68 -8.04
C ASN A 293 -19.54 -19.39 -7.94
N LEU A 294 -19.00 -19.61 -6.74
CA LEU A 294 -17.71 -20.26 -6.53
C LEU A 294 -17.86 -21.53 -5.68
N THR A 295 -17.06 -22.53 -6.01
CA THR A 295 -17.11 -23.89 -5.42
C THR A 295 -15.90 -24.20 -4.54
N TYR A 296 -15.14 -23.18 -4.16
CA TYR A 296 -13.96 -23.31 -3.33
C TYR A 296 -13.86 -22.17 -2.33
N CYS A 297 -13.38 -22.50 -1.15
CA CYS A 297 -12.97 -21.55 -0.14
C CYS A 297 -11.78 -22.11 0.63
N PHE A 298 -11.05 -21.21 1.27
CA PHE A 298 -9.79 -21.48 1.94
C PHE A 298 -9.82 -20.93 3.35
N GLU A 299 -9.15 -21.63 4.25
CA GLU A 299 -8.83 -21.10 5.57
C GLU A 299 -7.32 -20.91 5.65
N VAL A 300 -6.90 -19.69 6.00
CA VAL A 300 -5.52 -19.38 6.40
C VAL A 300 -5.50 -19.21 7.91
N PRO A 301 -4.97 -20.18 8.68
CA PRO A 301 -4.94 -20.12 10.14
C PRO A 301 -4.20 -18.88 10.64
N ALA A 302 -4.60 -18.36 11.80
CA ALA A 302 -3.92 -17.24 12.43
C ALA A 302 -2.47 -17.60 12.84
N MET A 303 -1.59 -16.61 12.78
CA MET A 303 -0.22 -16.72 13.29
C MET A 303 -0.22 -16.85 14.80
N LYS A 304 0.62 -17.74 15.33
CA LYS A 304 0.88 -17.83 16.76
C LYS A 304 1.85 -16.72 17.17
N THR A 305 1.34 -15.64 17.77
CA THR A 305 2.16 -14.57 18.36
C THR A 305 1.70 -14.28 19.80
N LYS A 306 2.65 -13.91 20.66
CA LYS A 306 2.38 -13.40 22.02
C LYS A 306 2.48 -11.87 22.11
N GLN A 307 2.84 -11.22 21.01
CA GLN A 307 3.09 -9.78 20.94
C GLN A 307 1.98 -9.11 20.14
N ASP A 308 1.66 -7.88 20.54
CA ASP A 308 0.81 -6.99 19.74
C ASP A 308 1.56 -6.59 18.47
N LEU A 309 0.84 -6.63 17.34
CA LEU A 309 1.39 -6.32 16.03
C LEU A 309 0.64 -5.13 15.42
N ILE A 310 1.36 -4.34 14.61
CA ILE A 310 0.78 -3.27 13.82
C ILE A 310 0.96 -3.55 12.33
N VAL A 311 0.00 -3.13 11.53
CA VAL A 311 0.16 -3.03 10.08
C VAL A 311 0.74 -1.66 9.77
N THR A 312 1.90 -1.61 9.11
CA THR A 312 2.56 -0.36 8.75
C THR A 312 3.25 -0.51 7.40
N ASN A 313 3.44 0.61 6.69
CA ASN A 313 4.31 0.64 5.51
C ASN A 313 5.70 1.20 5.89
N GLY A 314 6.68 1.03 4.99
CA GLY A 314 8.06 1.44 5.25
C GLY A 314 8.21 2.92 5.62
N ASN A 315 7.49 3.81 4.95
CA ASN A 315 7.57 5.25 5.19
C ASN A 315 6.93 5.68 6.52
N GLN A 316 5.85 5.02 6.93
CA GLN A 316 5.28 5.19 8.27
C GLN A 316 6.23 4.65 9.34
N ALA A 317 6.88 3.49 9.11
CA ALA A 317 7.88 2.94 10.01
C ALA A 317 9.09 3.87 10.17
N VAL A 318 9.56 4.50 9.08
CA VAL A 318 10.58 5.57 9.14
C VAL A 318 10.09 6.73 10.01
N GLY A 319 8.86 7.21 9.82
CA GLY A 319 8.29 8.28 10.64
C GLY A 319 8.17 7.91 12.13
N LEU A 320 7.75 6.69 12.44
CA LEU A 320 7.73 6.15 13.80
C LEU A 320 9.15 6.10 14.38
N GLY A 321 10.14 5.68 13.60
CA GLY A 321 11.55 5.65 14.00
C GLY A 321 12.09 7.05 14.32
N VAL A 322 11.81 8.04 13.47
CA VAL A 322 12.18 9.46 13.68
C VAL A 322 11.59 9.99 14.99
N MET A 323 10.32 9.68 15.27
CA MET A 323 9.70 10.06 16.54
C MET A 323 10.33 9.34 17.74
N ALA A 324 10.53 8.02 17.63
CA ALA A 324 11.07 7.19 18.70
C ALA A 324 12.53 7.53 19.05
N SER A 325 13.33 7.97 18.07
CA SER A 325 14.71 8.40 18.29
C SER A 325 14.82 9.78 18.96
N GLY A 326 13.71 10.49 19.13
CA GLY A 326 13.70 11.83 19.74
C GLY A 326 14.27 12.91 18.83
N MET A 327 14.18 12.76 17.51
CA MET A 327 14.59 13.80 16.56
C MET A 327 13.81 15.09 16.83
N ASP A 328 14.50 16.23 16.83
CA ASP A 328 13.89 17.53 17.01
C ASP A 328 13.38 18.09 15.68
N ILE A 329 14.12 17.87 14.58
CA ILE A 329 13.87 18.53 13.29
C ILE A 329 13.89 17.52 12.14
N VAL A 330 12.87 17.61 11.27
CA VAL A 330 12.89 16.98 9.94
C VAL A 330 12.83 18.08 8.89
N SER A 331 13.85 18.17 8.03
CA SER A 331 13.83 19.08 6.87
C SER A 331 13.78 18.31 5.56
N MET A 332 12.88 18.69 4.65
CA MET A 332 12.62 17.91 3.44
C MET A 332 12.18 18.78 2.27
N TYR A 333 12.36 18.22 1.07
CA TYR A 333 11.72 18.67 -0.16
C TYR A 333 10.86 17.53 -0.72
N PRO A 334 9.62 17.78 -1.20
CA PRO A 334 8.74 16.72 -1.68
C PRO A 334 9.32 15.95 -2.88
N ILE A 335 9.58 14.65 -2.69
CA ILE A 335 10.03 13.73 -3.75
C ILE A 335 9.45 12.32 -3.56
N THR A 336 8.85 11.75 -4.59
CA THR A 336 8.36 10.35 -4.58
C THR A 336 9.55 9.38 -4.53
N PRO A 337 9.53 8.28 -3.75
CA PRO A 337 8.48 7.82 -2.84
C PRO A 337 8.57 8.37 -1.40
N ALA A 338 9.56 9.20 -1.09
CA ALA A 338 9.86 9.70 0.25
C ALA A 338 8.79 10.63 0.85
N THR A 339 8.06 11.39 0.04
CA THR A 339 7.10 12.40 0.53
C THR A 339 6.07 11.80 1.50
N SER A 340 5.65 10.55 1.30
CA SER A 340 4.65 9.92 2.18
C SER A 340 5.13 9.74 3.63
N ALA A 341 6.43 9.60 3.89
CA ALA A 341 6.99 9.58 5.24
C ALA A 341 6.79 10.94 5.95
N THR A 342 7.07 12.02 5.22
CA THR A 342 6.94 13.39 5.73
C THR A 342 5.48 13.82 5.87
N HIS A 343 4.58 13.34 5.00
CA HIS A 343 3.13 13.51 5.17
C HIS A 343 2.60 12.81 6.43
N TYR A 344 3.11 11.61 6.75
CA TYR A 344 2.76 10.97 8.01
C TYR A 344 3.24 11.81 9.20
N LEU A 345 4.52 12.21 9.19
CA LEU A 345 5.11 13.02 10.25
C LEU A 345 4.38 14.36 10.42
N SER A 346 3.92 15.04 9.37
CA SER A 346 3.26 16.35 9.50
C SER A 346 1.97 16.32 10.32
N GLY A 347 1.30 15.17 10.42
CA GLY A 347 0.12 14.99 11.26
C GLY A 347 0.41 14.76 12.75
N VAL A 348 1.63 14.35 13.10
CA VAL A 348 1.95 13.80 14.43
C VAL A 348 3.22 14.38 15.08
N PHE A 349 4.23 14.78 14.32
CA PHE A 349 5.57 15.12 14.84
C PHE A 349 5.56 16.35 15.74
N GLN A 350 4.80 17.38 15.37
CA GLN A 350 4.61 18.58 16.20
C GLN A 350 3.99 18.28 17.57
N LYS A 351 3.10 17.26 17.63
CA LYS A 351 2.49 16.84 18.91
C LYS A 351 3.51 16.16 19.83
N ALA A 352 4.54 15.56 19.25
CA ALA A 352 5.68 14.99 19.96
C ALA A 352 6.78 16.03 20.29
N GLY A 353 6.59 17.30 19.90
CA GLY A 353 7.54 18.39 20.14
C GLY A 353 8.57 18.60 19.04
N GLY A 354 8.50 17.82 17.95
CA GLY A 354 9.37 17.98 16.79
C GLY A 354 8.88 19.04 15.80
N PHE A 355 9.75 19.46 14.88
CA PHE A 355 9.44 20.47 13.86
C PHE A 355 9.73 19.93 12.46
N ILE A 356 8.79 20.14 11.53
CA ILE A 356 8.98 19.81 10.11
C ILE A 356 9.16 21.09 9.31
N HIS A 357 10.26 21.16 8.58
CA HIS A 357 10.54 22.22 7.62
C HIS A 357 10.43 21.67 6.19
N GLN A 358 9.48 22.19 5.43
CA GLN A 358 9.45 22.00 3.98
C GLN A 358 10.29 23.10 3.34
N ALA A 359 11.42 22.74 2.75
CA ALA A 359 12.31 23.65 2.05
C ALA A 359 11.89 23.81 0.58
N GLU A 360 12.51 24.77 -0.11
CA GLU A 360 12.31 25.08 -1.52
C GLU A 360 12.98 24.08 -2.47
N ASP A 361 14.07 23.44 -2.04
CA ASP A 361 14.80 22.40 -2.77
C ASP A 361 15.59 21.48 -1.81
N GLU A 362 16.23 20.44 -2.35
CA GLU A 362 17.01 19.50 -1.54
C GLU A 362 18.28 20.10 -0.92
N ILE A 363 18.85 21.15 -1.50
CA ILE A 363 20.06 21.82 -1.02
C ILE A 363 19.71 22.62 0.24
N ALA A 364 18.67 23.44 0.18
CA ALA A 364 18.12 24.17 1.31
C ALA A 364 17.68 23.22 2.43
N ALA A 365 17.04 22.08 2.08
CA ALA A 365 16.61 21.10 3.07
C ALA A 365 17.78 20.52 3.89
N ILE A 366 18.91 20.16 3.25
CA ILE A 366 20.06 19.65 4.00
C ILE A 366 20.80 20.78 4.74
N GLY A 367 20.91 21.97 4.14
CA GLY A 367 21.51 23.13 4.79
C GLY A 367 20.79 23.50 6.09
N PHE A 368 19.45 23.51 6.07
CA PHE A 368 18.64 23.73 7.27
C PHE A 368 18.88 22.65 8.33
N ALA A 369 18.91 21.38 7.94
CA ALA A 369 19.14 20.27 8.87
C ALA A 369 20.53 20.33 9.52
N ILE A 370 21.57 20.69 8.76
CA ILE A 370 22.94 20.88 9.27
C ILE A 370 22.98 22.08 10.22
N GLY A 371 22.38 23.21 9.85
CA GLY A 371 22.30 24.39 10.72
C GLY A 371 21.59 24.09 12.04
N ALA A 372 20.49 23.34 11.98
CA ALA A 372 19.79 22.85 13.16
C ALA A 372 20.68 21.96 14.04
N SER A 373 21.44 21.03 13.43
CA SER A 373 22.36 20.18 14.18
C SER A 373 23.50 20.95 14.83
N TYR A 374 24.10 21.89 14.10
CA TYR A 374 25.11 22.79 14.63
C TYR A 374 24.61 23.61 15.82
N ALA A 375 23.31 23.99 15.83
CA ALA A 375 22.65 24.66 16.95
C ALA A 375 22.30 23.73 18.13
N GLY A 376 22.74 22.47 18.12
CA GLY A 376 22.54 21.51 19.20
C GLY A 376 21.22 20.74 19.14
N LYS A 377 20.52 20.72 17.99
CA LYS A 377 19.31 19.91 17.79
C LYS A 377 19.63 18.60 17.07
N THR A 378 18.80 17.60 17.27
CA THR A 378 18.86 16.37 16.46
C THR A 378 18.04 16.56 15.19
N ALA A 379 18.68 16.42 14.03
CA ALA A 379 18.06 16.71 12.74
C ALA A 379 18.20 15.55 11.76
N CYS A 380 17.16 15.37 10.94
CA CYS A 380 17.21 14.48 9.80
C CYS A 380 16.64 15.11 8.53
N THR A 381 17.04 14.60 7.37
CA THR A 381 16.41 14.89 6.08
C THR A 381 15.95 13.62 5.41
N ILE A 382 14.81 13.66 4.72
CA ILE A 382 14.21 12.51 4.03
C ILE A 382 14.14 12.84 2.54
N THR A 383 14.68 11.97 1.70
CA THR A 383 14.86 12.20 0.26
C THR A 383 14.84 10.89 -0.54
N SER A 384 15.16 10.97 -1.83
CA SER A 384 15.38 9.83 -2.73
C SER A 384 16.60 10.13 -3.64
N GLY A 385 17.01 9.17 -4.48
CA GLY A 385 18.25 9.24 -5.28
C GLY A 385 18.59 10.60 -5.92
N PRO A 386 17.70 11.24 -6.71
CA PRO A 386 18.00 12.55 -7.32
C PRO A 386 18.26 13.65 -6.29
N GLY A 387 17.50 13.64 -5.20
CA GLY A 387 17.66 14.60 -4.12
C GLY A 387 18.91 14.35 -3.28
N LEU A 388 19.30 13.09 -3.09
CA LEU A 388 20.57 12.72 -2.45
C LEU A 388 21.77 13.25 -3.24
N ALA A 389 21.73 13.18 -4.57
CA ALA A 389 22.79 13.71 -5.43
C ALA A 389 23.01 15.22 -5.22
N LEU A 390 21.93 16.00 -5.12
CA LEU A 390 21.99 17.45 -4.84
C LEU A 390 22.54 17.77 -3.44
N LYS A 391 22.41 16.86 -2.49
CA LYS A 391 22.88 17.04 -1.11
C LYS A 391 24.38 16.77 -0.94
N THR A 392 25.07 16.25 -1.95
CA THR A 392 26.47 15.77 -1.85
C THR A 392 27.44 16.81 -1.30
N GLU A 393 27.34 18.08 -1.71
CA GLU A 393 28.20 19.15 -1.22
C GLU A 393 28.06 19.35 0.30
N PHE A 394 26.82 19.43 0.78
CA PHE A 394 26.49 19.60 2.19
C PHE A 394 26.78 18.34 3.02
N ILE A 395 26.71 17.15 2.44
CA ILE A 395 27.20 15.92 3.09
C ILE A 395 28.70 16.05 3.36
N GLY A 396 29.48 16.54 2.38
CA GLY A 396 30.90 16.84 2.57
C GLY A 396 31.14 17.86 3.68
N LEU A 397 30.32 18.91 3.75
CA LEU A 397 30.37 19.90 4.84
C LEU A 397 30.10 19.26 6.21
N ALA A 398 29.04 18.45 6.34
CA ALA A 398 28.69 17.79 7.59
C ALA A 398 29.82 16.86 8.08
N VAL A 399 30.45 16.12 7.16
CA VAL A 399 31.61 15.27 7.48
C VAL A 399 32.80 16.12 7.92
N MET A 400 33.15 17.17 7.17
CA MET A 400 34.31 18.03 7.47
C MET A 400 34.16 18.76 8.82
N ALA A 401 32.95 19.19 9.14
CA ALA A 401 32.66 19.91 10.38
C ALA A 401 32.24 19.00 11.55
N GLU A 402 32.27 17.67 11.36
CA GLU A 402 31.83 16.67 12.35
C GLU A 402 30.41 16.92 12.90
N VAL A 403 29.50 17.40 12.04
CA VAL A 403 28.11 17.72 12.40
C VAL A 403 27.22 16.47 12.26
N PRO A 404 26.59 15.98 13.36
CA PRO A 404 25.73 14.79 13.29
C PRO A 404 24.48 15.00 12.43
N LEU A 405 24.26 14.14 11.43
CA LEU A 405 23.10 14.23 10.54
C LEU A 405 22.61 12.84 10.14
N VAL A 406 21.28 12.65 10.15
CA VAL A 406 20.65 11.46 9.57
C VAL A 406 20.01 11.82 8.22
N ILE A 407 20.33 11.04 7.20
CA ILE A 407 19.74 11.15 5.87
C ILE A 407 19.01 9.85 5.56
N VAL A 408 17.69 9.94 5.34
CA VAL A 408 16.88 8.82 4.88
C VAL A 408 16.77 8.91 3.36
N ASP A 409 17.42 7.97 2.66
CA ASP A 409 17.29 7.79 1.22
C ASP A 409 16.28 6.67 0.92
N VAL A 410 15.07 7.06 0.49
CA VAL A 410 14.07 6.11 0.01
C VAL A 410 14.33 5.85 -1.47
N GLN A 411 15.20 4.88 -1.72
CA GLN A 411 15.73 4.59 -3.06
C GLN A 411 14.65 4.32 -4.10
N ARG A 412 14.87 4.82 -5.33
CA ARG A 412 14.05 4.56 -6.51
C ARG A 412 14.95 4.38 -7.74
N GLY A 413 14.42 3.69 -8.76
CA GLY A 413 15.10 3.45 -10.03
C GLY A 413 15.17 4.68 -10.94
#